data_AF-A0A9E6RIV5-F1
#
_entry.id   AF-A0A9E6RIV5-F1
#
_cell.length_a   1.000
_cell.length_b   1.000
_cell.length_c   1.000
_cell.angle_alpha   90.00
_cell.angle_beta   90.00
_cell.angle_gamma   90.00
#
_symmetry.space_group_name_H-M   'P 1'
#
loop_
_entity.id
_entity.type
_entity.pdbx_description
1 polymer ?
#
loop_
_entity_poly.entity_id
_entity_poly.type
_entity_poly.pdbx_seq_one_letter_code
_entity_poly.pdbx_strand_id
1 'polypeptide(L)'
;MIDYRDLDDEPSDNGGAEIPQYSAAGPNRLPANAPFERIDELQNVLDVTPAQVRQLRPYLTVHNPDGKIAVLEASVATLRLIPGGARLADQIPALKAAAQTERQNEGQSDAVERLLGDAAKFVTVESEPKAFTVRVEAERGGSRRAVDFVLTASRAPDALYFVTDRIERRPGR
;
A
#
# COMPACT_ATOMS: atom_id res chain seq x y z
N MET A 1 11.08 1.77 10.24
CA MET A 1 9.71 1.95 9.68
C MET A 1 8.71 1.08 10.41
N ILE A 2 9.03 -0.19 10.67
CA ILE A 2 8.17 -1.11 11.46
C ILE A 2 7.96 -0.52 12.86
N ASP A 3 9.05 -0.32 13.60
CA ASP A 3 9.16 0.35 14.92
C ASP A 3 8.61 1.78 15.03
N TYR A 4 8.21 2.40 13.91
CA TYR A 4 7.53 3.70 13.98
C TYR A 4 6.03 3.53 14.26
N ARG A 5 5.45 2.37 13.92
CA ARG A 5 4.01 2.19 13.72
C ARG A 5 3.40 0.97 14.41
N ASP A 6 4.21 0.02 14.87
CA ASP A 6 3.77 -1.07 15.73
C ASP A 6 3.47 -0.56 17.13
N LEU A 7 2.87 -1.42 17.96
CA LEU A 7 2.32 -1.02 19.25
C LEU A 7 3.29 -1.24 20.41
N ASP A 8 4.36 -1.98 20.18
CA ASP A 8 5.38 -2.24 21.19
C ASP A 8 6.50 -1.19 21.13
N ASP A 9 7.39 -1.26 22.12
CA ASP A 9 8.57 -0.39 22.21
C ASP A 9 9.86 -1.24 22.05
N GLU A 10 9.77 -2.40 21.37
CA GLU A 10 10.87 -3.33 21.19
C GLU A 10 11.54 -3.12 19.81
N PRO A 11 12.81 -2.68 19.77
CA PRO A 11 13.45 -2.45 18.49
C PRO A 11 13.56 -3.74 17.66
N SER A 12 13.19 -3.65 16.38
CA SER A 12 13.39 -4.77 15.45
C SER A 12 14.87 -5.16 15.34
N ASP A 13 15.13 -6.47 15.15
CA ASP A 13 16.47 -7.10 15.08
C ASP A 13 17.48 -6.46 14.11
N ASN A 14 17.01 -5.62 13.16
CA ASN A 14 17.81 -5.02 12.09
C ASN A 14 18.14 -3.54 12.30
N GLY A 15 18.30 -3.10 13.56
CA GLY A 15 18.64 -1.71 13.86
C GLY A 15 17.43 -0.79 13.77
N GLY A 16 16.29 -1.27 14.26
CA GLY A 16 15.10 -0.48 14.40
C GLY A 16 15.22 0.65 15.44
N ALA A 17 14.21 1.52 15.50
CA ALA A 17 14.27 2.77 16.24
C ALA A 17 12.98 3.01 17.00
N GLU A 18 13.10 3.14 18.32
CA GLU A 18 12.01 3.31 19.27
C GLU A 18 12.14 4.66 20.00
N ILE A 19 11.32 4.87 21.04
CA ILE A 19 11.32 6.08 21.87
C ILE A 19 12.75 6.60 22.20
N PRO A 20 13.73 5.77 22.62
CA PRO A 20 15.08 6.27 22.92
C PRO A 20 15.78 6.89 21.71
N GLN A 21 15.69 6.26 20.54
CA GLN A 21 16.30 6.71 19.30
C GLN A 21 15.62 7.99 18.79
N TYR A 22 14.28 8.05 18.83
CA TYR A 22 13.54 9.25 18.44
C TYR A 22 13.83 10.43 19.37
N SER A 23 13.83 10.21 20.68
CA SER A 23 14.12 11.26 21.66
C SER A 23 15.54 11.82 21.51
N ALA A 24 16.50 10.97 21.18
CA ALA A 24 17.88 11.39 20.88
C ALA A 24 17.97 12.25 19.60
N ALA A 25 17.06 12.05 18.64
CA ALA A 25 16.98 12.84 17.41
C ALA A 25 16.23 14.17 17.56
N GLY A 26 15.59 14.42 18.71
CA GLY A 26 15.01 15.72 19.06
C GLY A 26 13.90 15.64 20.13
N PRO A 27 13.70 16.72 20.91
CA PRO A 27 12.84 16.71 22.11
C PRO A 27 11.35 16.44 21.86
N ASN A 28 10.89 16.61 20.61
CA ASN A 28 9.50 16.37 20.20
C ASN A 28 9.37 15.26 19.16
N ARG A 29 10.42 14.45 18.96
CA ARG A 29 10.36 13.31 18.06
C ARG A 29 9.98 12.08 18.87
N LEU A 30 8.91 11.42 18.44
CA LEU A 30 8.43 10.15 18.98
C LEU A 30 8.01 9.27 17.81
N PRO A 31 8.10 7.93 17.94
CA PRO A 31 7.38 7.05 17.03
C PRO A 31 5.87 7.28 17.21
N ALA A 32 5.09 6.98 16.17
CA ALA A 32 3.64 7.14 16.26
C ALA A 32 2.99 6.05 17.12
N ASN A 33 3.63 4.88 17.20
CA ASN A 33 3.11 3.63 17.75
C ASN A 33 1.67 3.35 17.27
N ALA A 34 1.43 3.66 15.99
CA ALA A 34 0.14 3.60 15.34
C ALA A 34 0.30 3.46 13.81
N PRO A 35 -0.67 2.87 13.11
CA PRO A 35 -0.68 2.84 11.65
C PRO A 35 -0.53 4.24 11.02
N PHE A 36 0.20 4.31 9.90
CA PHE A 36 0.24 5.53 9.08
C PHE A 36 -1.15 5.92 8.61
N GLU A 37 -1.54 7.17 8.86
CA GLU A 37 -2.79 7.75 8.32
C GLU A 37 -2.55 8.43 6.98
N ARG A 38 -1.33 8.91 6.73
CA ARG A 38 -0.92 9.56 5.48
C ARG A 38 0.49 9.14 5.07
N ILE A 39 0.72 9.06 3.76
CA ILE A 39 2.06 8.73 3.21
C ILE A 39 3.13 9.73 3.70
N ASP A 40 2.76 11.00 3.88
CA ASP A 40 3.70 12.05 4.27
C ASP A 40 4.26 11.87 5.68
N GLU A 41 3.62 11.08 6.54
CA GLU A 41 4.15 10.72 7.87
C GLU A 41 5.43 9.88 7.78
N LEU A 42 5.73 9.28 6.63
CA LEU A 42 7.01 8.61 6.41
C LEU A 42 8.20 9.53 6.65
N GLN A 43 8.06 10.84 6.46
CA GLN A 43 9.13 11.80 6.74
C GLN A 43 9.47 11.91 8.25
N ASN A 44 8.60 11.41 9.13
CA ASN A 44 8.82 11.42 10.56
C ASN A 44 9.70 10.24 11.00
N VAL A 45 9.73 9.16 10.22
CA VAL A 45 10.60 7.99 10.44
C VAL A 45 12.06 8.45 10.40
N LEU A 46 12.89 7.97 11.32
CA LEU A 46 14.32 8.29 11.32
C LEU A 46 14.96 7.90 9.98
N ASP A 47 15.91 8.72 9.52
CA ASP A 47 16.66 8.59 8.27
C ASP A 47 15.85 8.60 6.96
N VAL A 48 14.53 8.85 7.03
CA VAL A 48 13.69 9.07 5.85
C VAL A 48 13.62 10.56 5.51
N THR A 49 14.08 10.90 4.31
CA THR A 49 14.09 12.28 3.81
C THR A 49 12.81 12.61 3.03
N PRO A 50 12.38 13.89 3.00
CA PRO A 50 11.27 14.32 2.15
C PRO A 50 11.48 14.02 0.65
N ALA A 51 12.74 13.96 0.19
CA ALA A 51 13.05 13.60 -1.19
C ALA A 51 12.75 12.13 -1.48
N GLN A 52 13.12 11.22 -0.58
CA GLN A 52 12.77 9.81 -0.67
C GLN A 52 11.25 9.61 -0.62
N VAL A 53 10.54 10.29 0.29
CA VAL A 53 9.07 10.22 0.36
C VAL A 53 8.44 10.64 -0.96
N ARG A 54 8.87 11.75 -1.56
CA ARG A 54 8.37 12.19 -2.88
C ARG A 54 8.62 11.16 -3.99
N GLN A 55 9.79 10.53 -3.98
CA GLN A 55 10.14 9.52 -4.98
C GLN A 55 9.34 8.22 -4.81
N LEU A 56 9.07 7.81 -3.57
CA LEU A 56 8.36 6.57 -3.25
C LEU A 56 6.84 6.74 -3.31
N ARG A 57 6.32 7.95 -3.13
CA ARG A 57 4.87 8.24 -3.07
C ARG A 57 4.03 7.58 -4.17
N PRO A 58 4.46 7.47 -5.44
CA PRO A 58 3.69 6.80 -6.48
C PRO A 58 3.48 5.29 -6.27
N TYR A 59 4.28 4.65 -5.40
CA TYR A 59 4.28 3.20 -5.17
C TYR A 59 3.68 2.80 -3.82
N LEU A 60 3.22 3.78 -3.03
CA LEU A 60 2.78 3.58 -1.65
C LEU A 60 1.30 3.94 -1.48
N THR A 61 0.66 3.26 -0.55
CA THR A 61 -0.70 3.56 -0.06
C THR A 61 -0.78 3.27 1.42
N VAL A 62 -1.61 4.02 2.14
CA VAL A 62 -2.02 3.72 3.52
C VAL A 62 -3.36 2.97 3.57
N HIS A 63 -4.04 2.87 2.43
CA HIS A 63 -5.35 2.24 2.30
C HIS A 63 -5.20 0.77 1.91
N ASN A 64 -4.68 -0.04 2.83
CA ASN A 64 -4.47 -1.48 2.64
C ASN A 64 -4.92 -2.27 3.88
N PRO A 65 -6.23 -2.60 4.00
CA PRO A 65 -6.76 -3.22 5.21
C PRO A 65 -6.22 -4.62 5.49
N ASP A 66 -5.80 -5.36 4.46
CA ASP A 66 -5.26 -6.72 4.62
C ASP A 66 -3.73 -6.76 4.72
N GLY A 67 -3.06 -5.63 4.48
CA GLY A 67 -1.60 -5.54 4.47
C GLY A 67 -0.91 -6.33 3.34
N LYS A 68 -1.66 -6.79 2.33
CA LYS A 68 -1.14 -7.59 1.21
C LYS A 68 -1.14 -6.81 -0.10
N ILE A 69 -0.23 -7.16 -1.01
CA ILE A 69 -0.15 -6.61 -2.36
C ILE A 69 -0.95 -7.51 -3.30
N ALA A 70 -1.99 -6.97 -3.95
CA ALA A 70 -2.75 -7.71 -4.96
C ALA A 70 -1.92 -7.88 -6.24
N VAL A 71 -1.40 -9.10 -6.47
CA VAL A 71 -0.44 -9.42 -7.53
C VAL A 71 -0.98 -9.07 -8.92
N LEU A 72 -2.26 -9.35 -9.15
CA LEU A 72 -2.90 -9.13 -10.45
C LEU A 72 -3.19 -7.64 -10.72
N GLU A 73 -3.24 -6.79 -9.69
CA GLU A 73 -3.54 -5.36 -9.82
C GLU A 73 -2.32 -4.47 -9.65
N ALA A 74 -1.29 -4.94 -8.95
CA ALA A 74 -0.09 -4.18 -8.67
C ALA A 74 0.67 -3.80 -9.94
N SER A 75 1.28 -2.61 -9.92
CA SER A 75 2.14 -2.18 -11.02
C SER A 75 3.38 -3.07 -11.13
N VAL A 76 3.90 -3.25 -12.34
CA VAL A 76 5.16 -3.97 -12.58
C VAL A 76 6.31 -3.40 -11.74
N ALA A 77 6.34 -2.08 -11.56
CA ALA A 77 7.35 -1.41 -10.73
C ALA A 77 7.21 -1.83 -9.26
N THR A 78 6.00 -1.86 -8.70
CA THR A 78 5.73 -2.31 -7.33
C THR A 78 6.13 -3.77 -7.14
N LEU A 79 5.74 -4.65 -8.07
CA LEU A 79 6.08 -6.08 -7.99
C LEU A 79 7.59 -6.32 -7.98
N ARG A 80 8.35 -5.57 -8.78
CA ARG A 80 9.82 -5.67 -8.83
C ARG A 80 10.52 -5.28 -7.54
N LEU A 81 9.87 -4.55 -6.63
CA LEU A 81 10.43 -4.19 -5.33
C LEU A 81 10.34 -5.34 -4.30
N ILE A 82 9.53 -6.36 -4.57
CA ILE A 82 9.36 -7.51 -3.69
C ILE A 82 10.53 -8.49 -3.94
N PRO A 83 11.12 -9.11 -2.90
CA PRO A 83 12.09 -10.19 -3.09
C PRO A 83 11.52 -11.31 -4.00
N GLY A 84 12.25 -11.68 -5.06
CA GLY A 84 11.77 -12.61 -6.09
C GLY A 84 10.78 -12.01 -7.12
N GLY A 85 10.34 -10.77 -6.90
CA GLY A 85 9.27 -10.11 -7.64
C GLY A 85 9.59 -9.76 -9.09
N ALA A 86 10.87 -9.71 -9.49
CA ALA A 86 11.24 -9.57 -10.90
C ALA A 86 10.72 -10.72 -11.75
N ARG A 87 10.88 -11.97 -11.28
CA ARG A 87 10.36 -13.16 -11.98
C ARG A 87 8.84 -13.20 -11.97
N LEU A 88 8.22 -12.77 -10.88
CA LEU A 88 6.77 -12.65 -10.79
C LEU A 88 6.23 -11.64 -11.81
N ALA A 89 6.86 -10.47 -11.92
CA ALA A 89 6.47 -9.42 -12.86
C ALA A 89 6.44 -9.93 -14.32
N ASP A 90 7.42 -10.77 -14.70
CA ASP A 90 7.47 -11.38 -16.04
C ASP A 90 6.33 -12.38 -16.29
N GLN A 91 5.76 -12.97 -15.23
CA GLN A 91 4.67 -13.95 -15.34
C GLN A 91 3.26 -13.35 -15.22
N ILE A 92 3.13 -12.06 -14.88
CA ILE A 92 1.82 -11.40 -14.70
C ILE A 92 0.87 -11.58 -15.89
N PRO A 93 1.30 -11.44 -17.16
CA PRO A 93 0.39 -11.64 -18.29
C PRO A 93 -0.22 -13.06 -18.32
N ALA A 94 0.59 -14.08 -18.04
CA ALA A 94 0.13 -15.47 -17.98
C ALA A 94 -0.81 -15.72 -16.79
N LEU A 95 -0.48 -15.16 -15.61
CA LEU A 95 -1.34 -15.24 -14.43
C LEU A 95 -2.69 -14.57 -14.66
N LYS A 96 -2.73 -13.39 -15.29
CA LYS A 96 -3.98 -12.70 -15.65
C LYS A 96 -4.83 -13.51 -16.64
N ALA A 97 -4.21 -14.09 -17.67
CA ALA A 97 -4.92 -14.93 -18.62
C ALA A 97 -5.54 -16.17 -17.95
N ALA A 98 -4.83 -16.77 -17.00
CA ALA A 98 -5.34 -17.89 -16.20
C ALA A 98 -6.49 -17.46 -15.25
N ALA A 99 -6.41 -16.27 -14.65
CA ALA A 99 -7.40 -15.76 -13.68
C ALA A 99 -8.79 -15.55 -14.29
N GLN A 100 -8.86 -15.24 -15.58
CA GLN A 100 -10.12 -15.08 -16.31
C GLN A 100 -10.90 -16.40 -16.46
N THR A 101 -10.27 -17.53 -16.16
CA THR A 101 -10.92 -18.84 -16.12
C THR A 101 -11.18 -19.17 -14.64
N GLU A 102 -12.41 -18.97 -14.14
CA GLU A 102 -12.86 -18.97 -12.73
C GLU A 102 -12.47 -20.18 -11.84
N ARG A 103 -11.71 -21.16 -12.36
CA ARG A 103 -11.37 -22.43 -11.71
C ARG A 103 -9.94 -22.51 -11.13
N GLN A 104 -9.17 -21.42 -11.04
CA GLN A 104 -7.70 -21.52 -10.85
C GLN A 104 -7.04 -20.68 -9.73
N ASN A 105 -7.78 -20.15 -8.76
CA ASN A 105 -7.19 -19.36 -7.67
C ASN A 105 -6.13 -20.15 -6.84
N GLU A 106 -6.36 -21.44 -6.60
CA GLU A 106 -5.41 -22.29 -5.86
C GLU A 106 -4.09 -22.48 -6.63
N GLY A 107 -4.15 -22.85 -7.92
CA GLY A 107 -2.95 -23.04 -8.74
C GLY A 107 -2.13 -21.77 -8.96
N GLN A 108 -2.76 -20.60 -8.90
CA GLN A 108 -2.09 -19.30 -8.94
C GLN A 108 -1.36 -18.99 -7.65
N SER A 109 -1.97 -19.28 -6.50
CA SER A 109 -1.35 -19.10 -5.18
C SER A 109 -0.06 -19.92 -5.09
N ASP A 110 -0.10 -21.19 -5.49
CA ASP A 110 1.08 -22.07 -5.54
C ASP A 110 2.16 -21.57 -6.50
N ALA A 111 1.77 -20.97 -7.63
CA ALA A 111 2.72 -20.40 -8.58
C ALA A 111 3.42 -19.16 -8.01
N VAL A 112 2.68 -18.28 -7.35
CA VAL A 112 3.22 -17.10 -6.68
C VAL A 112 4.13 -17.50 -5.52
N GLU A 113 3.73 -18.47 -4.71
CA GLU A 113 4.53 -18.97 -3.60
C GLU A 113 5.88 -19.54 -4.06
N ARG A 114 5.88 -20.35 -5.13
CA ARG A 114 7.13 -20.86 -5.73
C ARG A 114 8.06 -19.76 -6.25
N LEU A 115 7.52 -18.62 -6.67
CA LEU A 115 8.33 -17.51 -7.21
C LEU A 115 8.88 -16.59 -6.11
N LEU A 116 8.10 -16.37 -5.06
CA LEU A 116 8.42 -15.39 -4.01
C LEU A 116 9.00 -16.02 -2.74
N GLY A 117 8.82 -17.32 -2.51
CA GLY A 117 9.21 -17.98 -1.25
C GLY A 117 8.58 -17.26 -0.06
N ASP A 118 9.39 -16.92 0.94
CA ASP A 118 8.94 -16.21 2.16
C ASP A 118 8.24 -14.88 1.88
N ALA A 119 8.53 -14.22 0.74
CA ALA A 119 7.87 -12.97 0.37
C ALA A 119 6.41 -13.16 -0.08
N ALA A 120 5.98 -14.40 -0.33
CA ALA A 120 4.59 -14.72 -0.69
C ALA A 120 3.58 -14.30 0.40
N LYS A 121 3.99 -14.25 1.67
CA LYS A 121 3.14 -13.80 2.78
C LYS A 121 2.67 -12.34 2.64
N PHE A 122 3.37 -11.53 1.84
CA PHE A 122 3.07 -10.11 1.63
C PHE A 122 2.16 -9.87 0.41
N VAL A 123 1.73 -10.91 -0.29
CA VAL A 123 0.95 -10.75 -1.53
C VAL A 123 -0.34 -11.57 -1.50
N THR A 124 -1.27 -11.25 -2.40
CA THR A 124 -2.50 -11.99 -2.63
C THR A 124 -2.79 -12.10 -4.12
N VAL A 125 -3.38 -13.24 -4.53
CA VAL A 125 -3.94 -13.44 -5.89
C VAL A 125 -5.46 -13.31 -5.90
N GLU A 126 -6.07 -12.96 -4.76
CA GLU A 126 -7.51 -12.64 -4.70
C GLU A 126 -7.85 -11.55 -5.70
N SER A 127 -8.91 -11.79 -6.47
CA SER A 127 -9.39 -10.91 -7.53
C SER A 127 -10.36 -9.84 -7.02
N GLU A 128 -10.74 -9.86 -5.74
CA GLU A 128 -11.64 -8.88 -5.13
C GLU A 128 -10.83 -7.86 -4.31
N PRO A 129 -10.59 -6.64 -4.83
CA PRO A 129 -9.89 -5.62 -4.07
C PRO A 129 -10.73 -5.18 -2.88
N LYS A 130 -10.11 -5.06 -1.71
CA LYS A 130 -10.78 -4.55 -0.50
C LYS A 130 -10.67 -3.03 -0.34
N ALA A 131 -9.93 -2.36 -1.22
CA ALA A 131 -9.83 -0.91 -1.25
C ALA A 131 -9.75 -0.39 -2.69
N PHE A 132 -10.46 0.70 -2.96
CA PHE A 132 -10.51 1.37 -4.27
C PHE A 132 -10.27 2.86 -4.10
N THR A 133 -9.70 3.49 -5.12
CA THR A 133 -9.73 4.95 -5.27
C THR A 133 -10.62 5.31 -6.44
N VAL A 134 -11.71 6.02 -6.18
CA VAL A 134 -12.64 6.51 -7.20
C VAL A 134 -12.39 8.00 -7.41
N ARG A 135 -11.93 8.36 -8.60
CA ARG A 135 -11.78 9.77 -9.00
C ARG A 135 -13.08 10.28 -9.60
N VAL A 136 -13.64 11.32 -9.00
CA VAL A 136 -14.79 12.07 -9.53
C VAL A 136 -14.28 13.39 -10.07
N GLU A 137 -14.59 13.66 -11.34
CA GLU A 137 -14.21 14.89 -12.02
C GLU A 137 -15.46 15.62 -12.51
N ALA A 138 -15.49 16.94 -12.30
CA ALA A 138 -16.58 17.79 -12.76
C ALA A 138 -15.99 18.98 -13.53
N GLU A 139 -16.59 19.27 -14.67
CA GLU A 139 -16.23 20.41 -15.51
C GLU A 139 -17.45 21.31 -15.72
N ARG A 140 -17.26 22.61 -15.51
CA ARG A 140 -18.29 23.62 -15.77
C ARG A 140 -17.65 24.95 -16.15
N GLY A 141 -18.03 25.50 -17.30
CA GLY A 141 -17.58 26.83 -17.74
C GLY A 141 -16.06 26.99 -17.80
N GLY A 142 -15.35 25.96 -18.29
CA GLY A 142 -13.88 25.93 -18.37
C GLY A 142 -13.15 25.68 -17.04
N SER A 143 -13.88 25.54 -15.92
CA SER A 143 -13.31 25.12 -14.65
C SER A 143 -13.45 23.61 -14.46
N ARG A 144 -12.34 22.91 -14.20
CA ARG A 144 -12.32 21.49 -13.85
C ARG A 144 -11.94 21.31 -12.38
N ARG A 145 -12.67 20.45 -11.67
CA ARG A 145 -12.39 20.01 -10.30
C ARG A 145 -12.33 18.50 -10.28
N ALA A 146 -11.43 17.95 -9.47
CA ALA A 146 -11.32 16.51 -9.25
C ALA A 146 -11.20 16.22 -7.75
N VAL A 147 -11.88 15.17 -7.31
CA VAL A 147 -11.83 14.66 -5.93
C VAL A 147 -11.66 13.15 -6.01
N ASP A 148 -10.70 12.62 -5.26
CA ASP A 148 -10.54 11.18 -5.11
C ASP A 148 -11.24 10.75 -3.82
N PHE A 149 -12.09 9.74 -3.91
CA PHE A 149 -12.71 9.07 -2.77
C PHE A 149 -12.04 7.71 -2.59
N VAL A 150 -11.59 7.42 -1.37
CA VAL A 150 -11.10 6.09 -1.02
C VAL A 150 -12.28 5.30 -0.47
N LEU A 151 -12.53 4.14 -1.10
CA LEU A 151 -13.56 3.20 -0.70
C LEU A 151 -12.90 1.97 -0.11
N THR A 152 -13.41 1.45 1.00
CA THR A 152 -12.91 0.21 1.62
C THR A 152 -14.07 -0.74 1.85
N ALA A 153 -13.87 -2.03 1.52
CA ALA A 153 -14.90 -3.06 1.64
C ALA A 153 -15.45 -3.10 3.06
N SER A 154 -16.76 -3.02 3.15
CA SER A 154 -17.48 -3.00 4.43
C SER A 154 -17.66 -4.43 4.93
N ARG A 155 -17.56 -4.60 6.25
CA ARG A 155 -17.95 -5.84 6.95
C ARG A 155 -19.42 -5.83 7.38
N ALA A 156 -20.11 -4.71 7.20
CA ALA A 156 -21.52 -4.55 7.54
C ALA A 156 -22.41 -5.07 6.41
N PRO A 157 -23.55 -5.73 6.72
CA PRO A 157 -24.41 -6.36 5.72
C PRO A 157 -25.19 -5.38 4.84
N ASP A 158 -25.29 -4.11 5.24
CA ASP A 158 -26.10 -3.06 4.63
C ASP A 158 -25.31 -2.12 3.71
N ALA A 159 -23.98 -2.23 3.68
CA ALA A 159 -23.12 -1.47 2.78
C ALA A 159 -22.03 -2.38 2.21
N LEU A 160 -21.79 -2.29 0.90
CA LEU A 160 -20.66 -2.99 0.26
C LEU A 160 -19.32 -2.31 0.53
N TYR A 161 -19.32 -0.97 0.65
CA TYR A 161 -18.12 -0.16 0.85
C TYR A 161 -18.40 1.07 1.73
N PHE A 162 -17.40 1.50 2.49
CA PHE A 162 -17.37 2.80 3.16
C PHE A 162 -16.43 3.77 2.47
N VAL A 163 -16.79 5.06 2.46
CA VAL A 163 -15.85 6.14 2.12
C VAL A 163 -14.96 6.36 3.35
N THR A 164 -13.67 6.08 3.22
CA THR A 164 -12.69 6.22 4.31
C THR A 164 -11.83 7.47 4.19
N ASP A 165 -11.71 8.03 2.98
CA ASP A 165 -10.98 9.28 2.76
C ASP A 165 -11.54 10.06 1.56
N ARG A 166 -11.32 11.38 1.56
CA ARG A 166 -11.65 12.32 0.49
C ARG A 166 -10.46 13.25 0.24
N ILE A 167 -9.84 13.10 -0.94
CA ILE A 167 -8.63 13.83 -1.32
C ILE A 167 -8.96 14.80 -2.44
N GLU A 168 -8.92 16.11 -2.15
CA GLU A 168 -9.10 17.13 -3.19
C GLU A 168 -7.86 17.21 -4.09
N ARG A 169 -8.08 17.07 -5.40
CA ARG A 169 -7.02 17.25 -6.40
C ARG A 169 -7.03 18.69 -6.87
N ARG A 170 -5.89 19.38 -6.69
CA ARG A 170 -5.67 20.68 -7.32
C ARG A 170 -5.46 20.47 -8.83
N PRO A 171 -6.03 21.34 -9.69
CA PRO A 171 -5.71 21.29 -11.12
C PRO A 171 -4.20 21.42 -11.28
N GLY A 172 -3.60 20.55 -12.09
CA GLY A 172 -2.17 20.57 -12.38
C GLY A 172 -1.75 21.92 -12.93
N ARG A 173 -0.61 22.43 -12.47
CA ARG A 173 0.10 23.53 -13.13
C ARG A 173 0.74 23.04 -14.41
#